data_AF-A0A5J4KMC9-F1
#
_entry.id   AF-A0A5J4KMC9-F1
#
_cell.length_a   1.000
_cell.length_b   1.000
_cell.length_c   1.000
_cell.angle_alpha   90.00
_cell.angle_beta   90.00
_cell.angle_gamma   90.00
#
_symmetry.space_group_name_H-M   'P 1'
#
loop_
_entity.id
_entity.type
_entity.pdbx_description
1 polymer ?
#
loop_
_entity_poly.entity_id
_entity_poly.type
_entity_poly.pdbx_seq_one_letter_code
_entity_poly.pdbx_strand_id
1 'polypeptide(L)'
;MKLGELSKFYYTAAETRKALGIDQDTLQYWARKGRITKVFLPGRSQAVYSRKEIDELADQIEAVILAEQPKTIVFRKATVNDLDQEAQLAHLVFGEKAEMRDQRRAFLEKNPDTDYHLYDQGTLVAYINVVPMEHQTIESFMQGELGNIWNIDLNAIQQFEPEKPTECLIIDMVTTPTVPPAKRSFYGSRLLIGLANLLADLGSRGINITKVYSASRTHTGIQILQNAGFEVIHDSGNGRFSFMLDTETSDERILRKYRENLQVWKDGKVVQIADNLMSEGIKAKQSTKARSRSGRIKNQPHLLCESGGTWYRSACRARSEQS
;
A
#
# COMPACT_ATOMS: atom_id res chain seq x y z
N MET A 1 -37.62 -26.47 20.72
CA MET A 1 -36.28 -25.90 20.94
C MET A 1 -35.76 -26.46 22.26
N LYS A 2 -34.60 -27.12 22.27
CA LYS A 2 -34.04 -27.66 23.52
C LYS A 2 -33.50 -26.51 24.37
N LEU A 3 -33.61 -26.60 25.70
CA LEU A 3 -33.13 -25.54 26.61
C LEU A 3 -31.66 -25.13 26.37
N GLY A 4 -30.83 -26.06 25.90
CA GLY A 4 -29.42 -25.78 25.56
C GLY A 4 -29.21 -24.93 24.31
N GLU A 5 -30.23 -24.71 23.48
CA GLU A 5 -30.12 -23.88 22.27
C GLU A 5 -30.32 -22.39 22.55
N LEU A 6 -30.90 -22.04 23.70
CA LEU A 6 -31.21 -20.64 24.04
C LEU A 6 -29.95 -19.78 24.20
N SER A 7 -28.84 -20.34 24.69
CA SER A 7 -27.57 -19.63 24.84
C SER A 7 -26.95 -19.20 23.50
N LYS A 8 -27.36 -19.81 22.38
CA LYS A 8 -26.95 -19.41 21.03
C LYS A 8 -27.58 -18.09 20.59
N PHE A 9 -28.76 -17.77 21.10
CA PHE A 9 -29.55 -16.61 20.66
C PHE A 9 -29.59 -15.49 21.68
N TYR A 10 -29.38 -15.80 22.96
CA TYR A 10 -29.52 -14.83 24.03
C TYR A 10 -28.33 -14.83 24.98
N TYR A 11 -28.05 -13.64 25.51
CA TYR A 11 -27.19 -13.43 26.66
C TYR A 11 -27.99 -13.31 27.95
N THR A 12 -27.43 -13.82 29.03
CA THR A 12 -27.80 -13.47 30.40
C THR A 12 -27.33 -12.06 30.74
N ALA A 13 -27.88 -11.45 31.80
CA ALA A 13 -27.44 -10.13 32.26
C ALA A 13 -25.93 -10.06 32.56
N ALA A 14 -25.33 -11.16 33.06
CA ALA A 14 -23.89 -11.20 33.32
C ALA A 14 -23.07 -11.18 32.03
N GLU A 15 -23.49 -11.95 31.01
CA GLU A 15 -22.83 -11.98 29.71
C GLU A 15 -22.98 -10.65 28.97
N THR A 16 -24.16 -10.03 29.01
CA THR A 16 -24.40 -8.71 28.40
C THR A 16 -23.50 -7.63 29.00
N ARG A 17 -23.35 -7.58 30.33
CA ARG A 17 -22.42 -6.65 30.99
C ARG A 17 -20.99 -6.86 30.53
N LYS A 18 -20.57 -8.13 30.46
CA LYS A 18 -19.23 -8.48 30.02
C LYS A 18 -19.00 -8.09 28.55
N ALA A 19 -19.97 -8.33 27.68
CA ALA A 19 -19.89 -8.00 26.26
C ALA A 19 -19.81 -6.49 26.01
N LEU A 20 -20.61 -5.70 26.73
CA LEU A 20 -20.65 -4.24 26.55
C LEU A 20 -19.62 -3.48 27.41
N GLY A 21 -18.93 -4.15 28.33
CA GLY A 21 -17.99 -3.51 29.26
C GLY A 21 -18.66 -2.54 30.24
N ILE A 22 -19.90 -2.81 30.65
CA ILE A 22 -20.70 -1.93 31.53
C ILE A 22 -21.07 -2.59 32.87
N ASP A 23 -21.30 -1.76 33.89
CA ASP A 23 -21.80 -2.23 35.18
C ASP A 23 -23.30 -2.60 35.15
N GLN A 24 -23.80 -3.12 36.28
CA GLN A 24 -25.18 -3.56 36.45
C GLN A 24 -26.20 -2.41 36.39
N ASP A 25 -25.87 -1.26 36.96
CA ASP A 25 -26.78 -0.12 37.03
C ASP A 25 -26.94 0.50 35.64
N THR A 26 -25.85 0.59 34.88
CA THR A 26 -25.83 1.02 33.48
C THR A 26 -26.68 0.10 32.60
N LEU A 27 -26.55 -1.23 32.75
CA LEU A 27 -27.40 -2.19 32.00
C LEU A 27 -28.89 -2.02 32.35
N GLN A 28 -29.22 -1.89 33.63
CA GLN A 28 -30.61 -1.69 34.05
C GLN A 28 -31.19 -0.37 33.51
N TYR A 29 -30.38 0.70 33.56
CA TYR A 29 -30.73 2.00 33.04
C TYR A 29 -31.01 1.95 31.54
N TRP A 30 -30.12 1.35 30.74
CA TRP A 30 -30.28 1.24 29.28
C TRP A 30 -31.51 0.45 28.90
N ALA A 31 -31.76 -0.66 29.58
CA ALA A 31 -32.95 -1.45 29.33
C ALA A 31 -34.24 -0.73 29.72
N ARG A 32 -34.26 0.02 30.83
CA ARG A 32 -35.42 0.84 31.21
C ARG A 32 -35.68 1.97 30.21
N LYS A 33 -34.63 2.49 29.58
CA LYS A 33 -34.71 3.51 28.52
C LYS A 33 -34.98 2.93 27.13
N GLY A 34 -35.16 1.61 27.00
CA GLY A 34 -35.40 0.96 25.71
C GLY A 34 -34.20 1.00 24.77
N ARG A 35 -32.99 1.23 25.27
CA ARG A 35 -31.75 1.17 24.46
C ARG A 35 -31.29 -0.26 24.19
N ILE A 36 -31.70 -1.18 25.04
CA ILE A 36 -31.51 -2.63 24.87
C ILE A 36 -32.83 -3.31 25.18
N THR A 37 -33.22 -4.26 24.34
CA THR A 37 -34.46 -5.02 24.50
C THR A 37 -34.29 -6.14 25.54
N LYS A 38 -35.13 -6.11 26.59
CA LYS A 38 -35.26 -7.21 27.56
C LYS A 38 -36.31 -8.21 27.10
N VAL A 39 -35.95 -9.49 27.03
CA VAL A 39 -36.86 -10.58 26.67
C VAL A 39 -37.08 -11.48 27.89
N PHE A 40 -38.34 -11.73 28.24
CA PHE A 40 -38.71 -12.72 29.25
C PHE A 40 -39.17 -14.00 28.55
N LEU A 41 -38.42 -15.08 28.76
CA LEU A 41 -38.76 -16.38 28.17
C LEU A 41 -39.93 -17.02 28.96
N PRO A 42 -40.85 -17.75 28.31
CA PRO A 42 -41.93 -18.43 29.00
C PRO A 42 -41.43 -19.33 30.14
N GLY A 43 -42.00 -19.15 31.34
CA GLY A 43 -41.62 -19.92 32.53
C GLY A 43 -40.34 -19.46 33.23
N ARG A 44 -39.77 -18.31 32.88
CA ARG A 44 -38.61 -17.72 33.57
C ARG A 44 -38.90 -16.30 34.08
N SER A 45 -38.47 -16.03 35.30
CA SER A 45 -38.52 -14.69 35.90
C SER A 45 -37.31 -13.82 35.52
N GLN A 46 -36.22 -14.43 35.06
CA GLN A 46 -35.01 -13.72 34.65
C GLN A 46 -35.10 -13.29 33.19
N ALA A 47 -34.83 -12.00 32.94
CA ALA A 47 -34.71 -11.46 31.59
C ALA A 47 -33.42 -11.92 30.91
N VAL A 48 -33.49 -12.07 29.59
CA VAL A 48 -32.36 -12.30 28.69
C VAL A 48 -32.31 -11.21 27.62
N TYR A 49 -31.20 -11.12 26.90
CA TYR A 49 -30.94 -10.08 25.91
C TYR A 49 -30.56 -10.71 24.58
N SER A 50 -31.05 -10.17 23.46
CA SER A 50 -30.72 -10.69 22.13
C SER A 50 -29.21 -10.63 21.90
N ARG A 51 -28.56 -11.77 21.63
CA ARG A 51 -27.12 -11.82 21.41
C ARG A 51 -26.70 -10.91 20.26
N LYS A 52 -27.44 -10.96 19.14
CA LYS A 52 -27.21 -10.12 17.96
C LYS A 52 -27.22 -8.63 18.29
N GLU A 53 -28.23 -8.16 19.02
CA GLU A 53 -28.39 -6.75 19.39
C GLU A 53 -27.24 -6.30 20.31
N ILE A 54 -26.84 -7.14 21.26
CA ILE A 54 -25.72 -6.85 22.16
C ILE A 54 -24.39 -6.81 21.43
N ASP A 55 -24.15 -7.75 20.51
CA ASP A 55 -22.91 -7.79 19.72
C ASP A 55 -22.82 -6.53 18.82
N GLU A 56 -23.91 -6.16 18.13
CA GLU A 56 -23.97 -4.94 17.32
C GLU A 56 -23.73 -3.66 18.15
N LEU A 57 -24.25 -3.60 19.37
CA LEU A 57 -24.04 -2.46 20.27
C LEU A 57 -22.61 -2.43 20.84
N ALA A 58 -22.03 -3.60 21.14
CA ALA A 58 -20.64 -3.71 21.57
C ALA A 58 -19.70 -3.17 20.49
N ASP A 59 -19.92 -3.56 19.22
CA ASP A 59 -19.15 -3.08 18.08
C ASP A 59 -19.24 -1.55 17.93
N GLN A 60 -20.43 -0.96 18.14
CA GLN A 60 -20.61 0.50 18.10
C GLN A 60 -19.87 1.22 19.23
N ILE A 61 -19.93 0.70 20.46
CA ILE A 61 -19.24 1.29 21.61
C ILE A 61 -17.73 1.24 21.38
N GLU A 62 -17.20 0.10 20.92
CA GLU A 62 -15.79 -0.06 20.60
C GLU A 62 -15.35 0.93 19.53
N ALA A 63 -16.13 1.12 18.47
CA ALA A 63 -15.85 2.09 17.42
C ALA A 63 -15.75 3.53 17.95
N VAL A 64 -16.65 3.94 18.86
CA VAL A 64 -16.61 5.28 19.49
C VAL A 64 -15.38 5.43 20.39
N ILE A 65 -15.07 4.42 21.21
CA ILE A 65 -13.87 4.44 22.07
C ILE A 65 -12.61 4.60 21.21
N LEU A 66 -12.51 3.84 20.11
CA LEU A 66 -11.39 3.94 19.18
C LEU A 66 -11.31 5.31 18.47
N ALA A 67 -12.44 6.00 18.29
CA ALA A 67 -12.47 7.34 17.70
C ALA A 67 -12.04 8.45 18.68
N GLU A 68 -12.35 8.28 19.98
CA GLU A 68 -12.02 9.22 21.06
C GLU A 68 -10.61 9.06 21.61
N GLN A 69 -9.95 7.92 21.39
CA GLN A 69 -8.56 7.74 21.81
C GLN A 69 -7.66 8.77 21.10
N PRO A 70 -6.83 9.52 21.85
CA PRO A 70 -5.97 10.55 21.28
C PRO A 70 -5.12 9.95 20.16
N LYS A 71 -5.15 10.62 19.00
CA LYS A 71 -4.53 10.20 17.74
C LYS A 71 -3.02 9.98 17.90
N THR A 72 -2.63 8.77 18.28
CA THR A 72 -1.25 8.27 18.10
C THR A 72 -1.18 7.17 17.06
N ILE A 73 -2.23 7.03 16.24
CA ILE A 73 -2.16 6.17 15.05
C ILE A 73 -1.29 6.88 14.02
N VAL A 74 -0.12 6.31 13.73
CA VAL A 74 0.86 6.87 12.80
C VAL A 74 1.10 5.87 11.68
N PHE A 75 0.71 6.24 10.46
CA PHE A 75 1.10 5.52 9.24
C PHE A 75 2.32 6.20 8.64
N ARG A 76 3.42 5.47 8.47
CA ARG A 76 4.67 6.01 7.92
C ARG A 76 5.46 4.95 7.18
N LYS A 77 6.40 5.41 6.35
CA LYS A 77 7.44 4.56 5.77
C LYS A 77 8.25 3.86 6.87
N ALA A 78 8.56 2.59 6.65
CA ALA A 78 9.45 1.84 7.52
C ALA A 78 10.91 2.28 7.30
N THR A 79 11.73 2.05 8.31
CA THR A 79 13.18 2.19 8.26
C THR A 79 13.81 0.86 8.62
N VAL A 80 15.10 0.71 8.36
CA VAL A 80 15.85 -0.49 8.75
C VAL A 80 15.76 -0.80 10.25
N ASN A 81 15.58 0.22 11.10
CA ASN A 81 15.41 0.05 12.55
C ASN A 81 14.04 -0.54 12.95
N ASP A 82 13.07 -0.54 12.03
CA ASP A 82 11.73 -1.06 12.28
C ASP A 82 11.62 -2.57 11.99
N LEU A 83 12.60 -3.16 11.30
CA LEU A 83 12.58 -4.55 10.82
C LEU A 83 12.47 -5.59 11.93
N ASP A 84 13.02 -5.29 13.12
CA ASP A 84 12.91 -6.20 14.26
C ASP A 84 11.46 -6.30 14.76
N GLN A 85 10.72 -5.19 14.76
CA GLN A 85 9.30 -5.19 15.14
C GLN A 85 8.45 -5.83 14.04
N GLU A 86 8.77 -5.57 12.77
CA GLU A 86 8.09 -6.20 11.63
C GLU A 86 8.26 -7.71 11.68
N ALA A 87 9.48 -8.22 11.87
CA ALA A 87 9.75 -9.65 11.97
C ALA A 87 9.01 -10.31 13.14
N GLN A 88 8.94 -9.63 14.30
CA GLN A 88 8.14 -10.12 15.43
C GLN A 88 6.64 -10.20 15.08
N LEU A 89 6.08 -9.18 14.44
CA LEU A 89 4.69 -9.17 14.02
C LEU A 89 4.42 -10.23 12.93
N ALA A 90 5.32 -10.35 11.95
CA ALA A 90 5.26 -11.37 10.90
C ALA A 90 5.31 -12.78 11.51
N HIS A 91 6.16 -13.01 12.51
CA HIS A 91 6.22 -14.28 13.24
C HIS A 91 4.90 -14.61 13.95
N LEU A 92 4.25 -13.62 14.57
CA LEU A 92 2.93 -13.83 15.20
C LEU A 92 1.84 -14.23 14.20
N VAL A 93 1.94 -13.79 12.94
CA VAL A 93 0.92 -14.05 11.91
C VAL A 93 1.22 -15.28 11.04
N PHE A 94 2.49 -15.49 10.68
CA PHE A 94 2.91 -16.53 9.74
C PHE A 94 3.77 -17.64 10.39
N GLY A 95 4.15 -17.50 11.67
CA GLY A 95 4.97 -18.46 12.41
C GLY A 95 6.48 -18.33 12.16
N GLU A 96 7.26 -19.32 12.60
CA GLU A 96 8.74 -19.33 12.52
C GLU A 96 9.30 -19.08 11.11
N LYS A 97 8.57 -19.47 10.06
CA LYS A 97 9.02 -19.31 8.67
C LYS A 97 8.94 -17.87 8.15
N ALA A 98 8.44 -16.94 8.95
CA ALA A 98 8.30 -15.53 8.60
C ALA A 98 9.61 -14.73 8.74
N GLU A 99 10.63 -15.28 9.42
CA GLU A 99 11.83 -14.54 9.77
C GLU A 99 12.80 -14.46 8.58
N MET A 100 12.69 -13.38 7.80
CA MET A 100 13.53 -13.10 6.63
C MET A 100 14.09 -11.67 6.66
N ARG A 101 14.66 -11.29 7.82
CA ARG A 101 15.13 -9.91 8.09
C ARG A 101 16.16 -9.42 7.07
N ASP A 102 17.09 -10.27 6.66
CA ASP A 102 18.17 -9.88 5.76
C ASP A 102 17.64 -9.56 4.35
N GLN A 103 16.71 -10.37 3.84
CA GLN A 103 16.09 -10.12 2.54
C GLN A 103 15.23 -8.86 2.57
N ARG A 104 14.45 -8.65 3.64
CA ARG A 104 13.67 -7.41 3.80
C ARG A 104 14.56 -6.18 3.93
N ARG A 105 15.67 -6.28 4.66
CA ARG A 105 16.70 -5.24 4.74
C ARG A 105 17.23 -4.89 3.36
N ALA A 106 17.59 -5.90 2.56
CA ALA A 106 18.06 -5.69 1.20
C ALA A 106 17.01 -4.98 0.33
N PHE A 107 15.72 -5.33 0.46
CA PHE A 107 14.63 -4.67 -0.25
C PHE A 107 14.53 -3.18 0.13
N LEU A 108 14.57 -2.86 1.43
CA LEU A 108 14.53 -1.49 1.93
C LEU A 108 15.76 -0.67 1.52
N GLU A 109 16.95 -1.28 1.56
CA GLU A 109 18.19 -0.63 1.13
C GLU A 109 18.20 -0.37 -0.38
N LYS A 110 17.64 -1.31 -1.16
CA LYS A 110 17.45 -1.14 -2.60
C LYS A 110 16.45 -0.03 -2.87
N ASN A 111 15.25 -0.08 -2.29
CA ASN A 111 14.20 0.92 -2.44
C ASN A 111 13.51 1.17 -1.08
N PRO A 112 13.74 2.34 -0.45
CA PRO A 112 13.15 2.65 0.86
C PRO A 112 11.64 2.89 0.81
N ASP A 113 11.06 3.11 -0.38
CA ASP A 113 9.62 3.35 -0.58
C ASP A 113 8.81 2.04 -0.68
N THR A 114 9.33 0.91 -0.20
CA THR A 114 8.70 -0.41 -0.34
C THR A 114 7.88 -0.86 0.85
N ASP A 115 8.03 -0.24 2.02
CA ASP A 115 7.46 -0.73 3.26
C ASP A 115 6.85 0.40 4.11
N TYR A 116 5.67 0.13 4.65
CA TYR A 116 4.85 1.11 5.36
C TYR A 116 4.21 0.49 6.59
N HIS A 117 4.43 1.14 7.72
CA HIS A 117 4.05 0.67 9.04
C HIS A 117 2.96 1.54 9.64
N LEU A 118 2.05 0.89 10.36
CA LEU A 118 1.03 1.51 11.20
C LEU A 118 1.38 1.28 12.67
N TYR A 119 1.61 2.37 13.39
CA TYR A 119 1.85 2.35 14.83
C TYR A 119 0.60 2.80 15.58
N ASP A 120 0.31 2.15 16.71
CA ASP A 120 -0.63 2.62 17.73
C ASP A 120 0.13 2.84 19.03
N GLN A 121 0.16 4.07 19.52
CA GLN A 121 0.88 4.44 20.75
C GLN A 121 2.37 4.02 20.71
N GLY A 122 3.00 4.14 19.54
CA GLY A 122 4.41 3.77 19.33
C GLY A 122 4.68 2.27 19.17
N THR A 123 3.65 1.42 19.24
CA THR A 123 3.76 -0.03 18.99
C THR A 123 3.38 -0.34 17.54
N LEU A 124 4.20 -1.13 16.82
CA LEU A 124 3.84 -1.62 15.49
C LEU A 124 2.62 -2.55 15.57
N VAL A 125 1.51 -2.16 14.95
CA VAL A 125 0.26 -2.93 14.99
C VAL A 125 -0.17 -3.47 13.64
N ALA A 126 0.37 -2.92 12.56
CA ALA A 126 0.09 -3.38 11.21
C ALA A 126 1.18 -2.90 10.25
N TYR A 127 1.38 -3.59 9.13
CA TYR A 127 2.26 -3.13 8.06
C TYR A 127 1.73 -3.58 6.70
N ILE A 128 2.20 -2.91 5.65
CA ILE A 128 1.97 -3.25 4.26
C ILE A 128 3.24 -3.02 3.44
N ASN A 129 3.61 -3.98 2.62
CA ASN A 129 4.72 -3.81 1.68
C ASN A 129 4.19 -3.64 0.26
N VAL A 130 4.63 -2.60 -0.43
CA VAL A 130 4.28 -2.30 -1.82
C VAL A 130 5.57 -2.19 -2.61
N VAL A 131 5.90 -3.23 -3.37
CA VAL A 131 7.20 -3.34 -4.03
C VAL A 131 7.05 -3.11 -5.54
N PRO A 132 7.66 -2.06 -6.12
CA PRO A 132 7.70 -1.89 -7.56
C PRO A 132 8.69 -2.88 -8.18
N MET A 133 8.26 -3.60 -9.21
CA MET A 133 9.08 -4.63 -9.85
C MET A 133 8.69 -4.88 -11.31
N GLU A 134 9.53 -5.61 -12.02
CA GLU A 134 9.26 -6.00 -13.41
C GLU A 134 8.05 -6.93 -13.53
N HIS A 135 7.24 -6.71 -14.56
CA HIS A 135 6.03 -7.48 -14.85
C HIS A 135 6.30 -9.00 -14.84
N GLN A 136 7.37 -9.44 -15.50
CA GLN A 136 7.73 -10.87 -15.58
C GLN A 136 7.97 -11.48 -14.19
N THR A 137 8.59 -10.74 -13.27
CA THR A 137 8.79 -11.19 -11.88
C THR A 137 7.47 -11.32 -11.12
N ILE A 138 6.54 -10.38 -11.33
CA ILE A 138 5.19 -10.45 -10.76
C ILE A 138 4.45 -11.68 -11.30
N GLU A 139 4.48 -11.92 -12.61
CA GLU A 139 3.80 -13.06 -13.22
C GLU A 139 4.33 -14.39 -12.67
N SER A 140 5.66 -14.57 -12.62
CA SER A 140 6.26 -15.77 -12.03
C SER A 140 5.90 -15.93 -10.54
N PHE A 141 5.77 -14.83 -9.79
CA PHE A 141 5.25 -14.90 -8.42
C PHE A 141 3.78 -15.33 -8.36
N MET A 142 2.94 -14.78 -9.24
CA MET A 142 1.50 -15.07 -9.29
C MET A 142 1.21 -16.52 -9.71
N GLN A 143 2.06 -17.09 -10.56
CA GLN A 143 2.01 -18.48 -10.99
C GLN A 143 2.65 -19.45 -9.97
N GLY A 144 3.29 -18.92 -8.93
CA GLY A 144 3.95 -19.71 -7.88
C GLY A 144 5.29 -20.32 -8.30
N GLU A 145 5.83 -19.94 -9.46
CA GLU A 145 7.09 -20.46 -10.01
C GLU A 145 8.31 -20.11 -9.13
N LEU A 146 8.25 -18.98 -8.43
CA LEU A 146 9.33 -18.56 -7.53
C LEU A 146 9.45 -19.47 -6.29
N GLY A 147 8.42 -20.26 -5.98
CA GLY A 147 8.29 -21.12 -4.80
C GLY A 147 8.15 -20.32 -3.49
N ASN A 148 9.07 -19.40 -3.25
CA ASN A 148 9.11 -18.49 -2.12
C ASN A 148 9.30 -17.04 -2.60
N ILE A 149 8.51 -16.11 -2.07
CA ILE A 149 8.62 -14.65 -2.38
C ILE A 149 10.05 -14.14 -2.11
N TRP A 150 10.74 -14.73 -1.15
CA TRP A 150 12.10 -14.33 -0.77
C TRP A 150 13.18 -14.72 -1.79
N ASN A 151 12.82 -15.49 -2.83
CA ASN A 151 13.71 -15.83 -3.94
C ASN A 151 13.69 -14.77 -5.05
N ILE A 152 12.97 -13.66 -4.88
CA ILE A 152 12.99 -12.54 -5.84
C ILE A 152 14.42 -11.97 -5.92
N ASP A 153 14.95 -11.86 -7.14
CA ASP A 153 16.21 -11.17 -7.41
C ASP A 153 16.08 -9.70 -7.02
N LEU A 154 17.04 -9.21 -6.23
CA LEU A 154 17.07 -7.82 -5.79
C LEU A 154 17.15 -6.83 -6.97
N ASN A 155 17.67 -7.26 -8.12
CA ASN A 155 17.71 -6.45 -9.34
C ASN A 155 16.33 -6.26 -9.98
N ALA A 156 15.38 -7.17 -9.73
CA ALA A 156 14.01 -7.04 -10.21
C ALA A 156 13.22 -5.96 -9.44
N ILE A 157 13.71 -5.53 -8.26
CA ILE A 157 13.13 -4.43 -7.50
C ILE A 157 13.55 -3.10 -8.13
N GLN A 158 12.55 -2.34 -8.54
CA GLN A 158 12.71 -1.07 -9.23
C GLN A 158 12.67 0.11 -8.24
N GLN A 159 13.09 1.29 -8.70
CA GLN A 159 12.78 2.55 -8.02
C GLN A 159 11.43 3.08 -8.52
N PHE A 160 10.75 3.89 -7.71
CA PHE A 160 9.66 4.71 -8.22
C PHE A 160 10.23 5.89 -9.00
N GLU A 161 10.19 5.78 -10.32
CA GLU A 161 10.68 6.80 -11.25
C GLU A 161 9.50 7.50 -11.94
N PRO A 162 9.48 8.85 -12.00
CA PRO A 162 8.44 9.56 -12.73
C PRO A 162 8.42 9.17 -14.22
N GLU A 163 7.25 9.21 -14.85
CA GLU A 163 7.02 8.90 -16.30
C GLU A 163 7.24 7.45 -16.71
N LYS A 164 7.96 6.66 -15.93
CA LYS A 164 8.17 5.25 -16.22
C LYS A 164 6.96 4.44 -15.76
N PRO A 165 6.26 3.73 -16.67
CA PRO A 165 5.24 2.79 -16.28
C PRO A 165 5.84 1.75 -15.32
N THR A 166 5.21 1.59 -14.16
CA THR A 166 5.67 0.71 -13.10
C THR A 166 4.51 -0.16 -12.64
N GLU A 167 4.77 -1.41 -12.31
CA GLU A 167 3.79 -2.28 -11.67
C GLU A 167 4.25 -2.60 -10.25
N CYS A 168 3.28 -2.81 -9.36
CA CYS A 168 3.55 -3.02 -7.94
C CYS A 168 3.02 -4.38 -7.49
N LEU A 169 3.75 -5.02 -6.59
CA LEU A 169 3.29 -6.19 -5.85
C LEU A 169 3.08 -5.83 -4.37
N ILE A 170 1.87 -6.07 -3.86
CA ILE A 170 1.61 -6.10 -2.42
C ILE A 170 1.98 -7.49 -1.92
N ILE A 171 3.14 -7.59 -1.27
CA ILE A 171 3.70 -8.85 -0.76
C ILE A 171 2.94 -9.29 0.49
N ASP A 172 2.93 -8.43 1.51
CA ASP A 172 2.25 -8.67 2.76
C ASP A 172 1.36 -7.48 3.13
N MET A 173 0.21 -7.79 3.72
CA MET A 173 -0.62 -6.84 4.44
C MET A 173 -1.03 -7.52 5.74
N VAL A 174 -0.50 -7.02 6.86
CA VAL A 174 -0.57 -7.71 8.14
C VAL A 174 -1.13 -6.79 9.20
N THR A 175 -1.97 -7.35 10.07
CA THR A 175 -2.46 -6.69 11.29
C THR A 175 -2.18 -7.60 12.49
N THR A 176 -1.93 -7.00 13.65
CA THR A 176 -1.62 -7.76 14.86
C THR A 176 -2.76 -8.70 15.26
N PRO A 177 -2.46 -9.99 15.54
CA PRO A 177 -3.47 -10.94 15.97
C PRO A 177 -3.78 -10.82 17.46
N THR A 178 -3.04 -10.01 18.22
CA THR A 178 -3.13 -9.92 19.69
C THR A 178 -4.22 -8.98 20.21
N VAL A 179 -4.99 -8.36 19.31
CA VAL A 179 -6.12 -7.48 19.65
C VAL A 179 -7.46 -8.11 19.24
N PRO A 180 -8.59 -7.66 19.84
CA PRO A 180 -9.92 -8.08 19.44
C PRO A 180 -10.20 -7.90 17.93
N PRO A 181 -11.11 -8.71 17.33
CA PRO A 181 -11.39 -8.65 15.90
C PRO A 181 -11.83 -7.27 15.38
N ALA A 182 -12.62 -6.51 16.15
CA ALA A 182 -13.04 -5.17 15.78
C ALA A 182 -11.85 -4.19 15.72
N LYS A 183 -11.00 -4.12 16.76
CA LYS A 183 -9.74 -3.35 16.70
C LYS A 183 -8.80 -3.79 15.56
N ARG A 184 -8.74 -5.09 15.24
CA ARG A 184 -7.95 -5.59 14.10
C ARG A 184 -8.51 -5.09 12.76
N SER A 185 -9.82 -5.15 12.60
CA SER A 185 -10.53 -4.63 11.41
C SER A 185 -10.32 -3.12 11.28
N PHE A 186 -10.33 -2.39 12.40
CA PHE A 186 -9.97 -0.98 12.44
C PHE A 186 -8.54 -0.76 11.93
N TYR A 187 -7.52 -1.49 12.39
CA TYR A 187 -6.16 -1.38 11.86
C TYR A 187 -6.07 -1.70 10.36
N GLY A 188 -6.76 -2.74 9.90
CA GLY A 188 -6.85 -3.07 8.47
C GLY A 188 -7.41 -1.91 7.65
N SER A 189 -8.49 -1.27 8.12
CA SER A 189 -9.05 -0.08 7.47
C SER A 189 -8.08 1.10 7.45
N ARG A 190 -7.31 1.30 8.53
CA ARG A 190 -6.28 2.35 8.60
C ARG A 190 -5.12 2.09 7.65
N LEU A 191 -4.70 0.83 7.48
CA LEU A 191 -3.71 0.46 6.46
C LEU A 191 -4.22 0.77 5.05
N LEU A 192 -5.47 0.43 4.71
CA LEU A 192 -6.04 0.74 3.39
C LEU A 192 -6.15 2.25 3.14
N ILE A 193 -6.51 3.03 4.15
CA ILE A 193 -6.47 4.51 4.05
C ILE A 193 -5.03 5.00 3.86
N GLY A 194 -4.07 4.42 4.57
CA GLY A 194 -2.64 4.69 4.42
C GLY A 194 -2.15 4.38 3.00
N LEU A 195 -2.53 3.23 2.44
CA LEU A 195 -2.25 2.83 1.07
C LEU A 195 -2.86 3.82 0.06
N ALA A 196 -4.12 4.23 0.25
CA ALA A 196 -4.75 5.23 -0.62
C ALA A 196 -3.97 6.56 -0.64
N ASN A 197 -3.50 7.00 0.53
CA ASN A 197 -2.71 8.23 0.66
C ASN A 197 -1.30 8.07 0.05
N LEU A 198 -0.68 6.90 0.22
CA LEU A 198 0.59 6.57 -0.43
C LEU A 198 0.45 6.62 -1.95
N LEU A 199 -0.58 5.96 -2.52
CA LEU A 199 -0.84 6.00 -3.95
C LEU A 199 -1.07 7.45 -4.41
N ALA A 200 -1.86 8.24 -3.66
CA ALA A 200 -2.06 9.66 -3.96
C ALA A 200 -0.74 10.46 -3.97
N ASP A 201 0.16 10.22 -3.02
CA ASP A 201 1.49 10.83 -2.97
C ASP A 201 2.34 10.42 -4.18
N LEU A 202 2.40 9.13 -4.52
CA LEU A 202 3.11 8.62 -5.70
C LEU A 202 2.60 9.28 -7.00
N GLY A 203 1.28 9.41 -7.14
CA GLY A 203 0.67 10.12 -8.27
C GLY A 203 1.11 11.59 -8.35
N SER A 204 1.17 12.29 -7.21
CA SER A 204 1.62 13.69 -7.16
C SER A 204 3.10 13.87 -7.54
N ARG A 205 3.90 12.81 -7.40
CA ARG A 205 5.31 12.74 -7.83
C ARG A 205 5.46 12.35 -9.31
N GLY A 206 4.36 12.07 -10.01
CA GLY A 206 4.40 11.64 -11.42
C GLY A 206 4.74 10.16 -11.63
N ILE A 207 4.65 9.36 -10.56
CA ILE A 207 4.89 7.92 -10.65
C ILE A 207 3.69 7.28 -11.32
N ASN A 208 3.91 6.69 -12.50
CA ASN A 208 2.87 6.03 -13.28
C ASN A 208 2.80 4.55 -12.94
N ILE A 209 2.11 4.23 -11.84
CA ILE A 209 1.71 2.85 -11.54
C ILE A 209 0.63 2.47 -12.55
N THR A 210 0.79 1.37 -13.29
CA THR A 210 -0.24 0.88 -14.21
C THR A 210 -1.12 -0.16 -13.52
N LYS A 211 -0.52 -1.08 -12.75
CA LYS A 211 -1.23 -2.15 -12.05
C LYS A 211 -0.65 -2.43 -10.66
N VAL A 212 -1.52 -2.86 -9.76
CA VAL A 212 -1.17 -3.37 -8.43
C VAL A 212 -1.63 -4.81 -8.30
N TYR A 213 -0.72 -5.69 -7.93
CA TYR A 213 -0.97 -7.13 -7.79
C TYR A 213 -0.92 -7.55 -6.33
N SER A 214 -1.63 -8.61 -5.97
CA SER A 214 -1.51 -9.26 -4.68
C SER A 214 -1.95 -10.72 -4.76
N ALA A 215 -1.68 -11.50 -3.72
CA ALA A 215 -2.19 -12.86 -3.60
C ALA A 215 -2.66 -13.12 -2.17
N SER A 216 -3.69 -13.96 -2.01
CA SER A 216 -4.19 -14.34 -0.70
C SER A 216 -4.66 -15.78 -0.64
N ARG A 217 -4.50 -16.40 0.54
CA ARG A 217 -5.03 -17.73 0.87
C ARG A 217 -6.11 -17.67 1.95
N THR A 218 -6.21 -16.55 2.67
CA THR A 218 -7.11 -16.44 3.81
C THR A 218 -8.44 -15.86 3.34
N HIS A 219 -9.55 -16.37 3.88
CA HIS A 219 -10.87 -15.85 3.55
C HIS A 219 -10.97 -14.34 3.78
N THR A 220 -10.42 -13.85 4.91
CA THR A 220 -10.38 -12.43 5.23
C THR A 220 -9.52 -11.63 4.26
N GLY A 221 -8.34 -12.12 3.87
CA GLY A 221 -7.49 -11.42 2.91
C GLY A 221 -8.12 -11.33 1.52
N ILE A 222 -8.78 -12.41 1.07
CA ILE A 222 -9.58 -12.44 -0.16
C ILE A 222 -10.68 -11.37 -0.12
N GLN A 223 -11.45 -11.32 0.97
CA GLN A 223 -12.51 -10.32 1.14
C GLN A 223 -11.97 -8.88 1.16
N ILE A 224 -10.83 -8.65 1.82
CA ILE A 224 -10.18 -7.32 1.85
C ILE A 224 -9.82 -6.87 0.43
N LEU A 225 -9.19 -7.75 -0.36
CA LEU A 225 -8.78 -7.42 -1.74
C LEU A 225 -10.00 -7.18 -2.63
N GLN A 226 -11.02 -8.04 -2.56
CA GLN A 226 -12.27 -7.86 -3.31
C GLN A 226 -13.00 -6.56 -2.95
N ASN A 227 -13.11 -6.25 -1.65
CA ASN A 227 -13.73 -5.01 -1.18
C ASN A 227 -12.92 -3.76 -1.52
N ALA A 228 -11.61 -3.91 -1.75
CA ALA A 228 -10.74 -2.85 -2.26
C ALA A 228 -10.78 -2.73 -3.79
N GLY A 229 -11.58 -3.56 -4.47
CA GLY A 229 -11.80 -3.50 -5.91
C GLY A 229 -10.78 -4.27 -6.75
N PHE A 230 -10.02 -5.17 -6.13
CA PHE A 230 -9.15 -6.05 -6.89
C PHE A 230 -9.97 -7.16 -7.55
N GLU A 231 -9.65 -7.42 -8.82
CA GLU A 231 -10.21 -8.52 -9.60
C GLU A 231 -9.38 -9.79 -9.40
N VAL A 232 -10.05 -10.94 -9.35
CA VAL A 232 -9.38 -12.25 -9.34
C VAL A 232 -8.89 -12.55 -10.75
N ILE A 233 -7.57 -12.72 -10.92
CA ILE A 233 -6.96 -13.04 -12.22
C ILE A 233 -6.52 -14.50 -12.34
N HIS A 234 -6.31 -15.18 -11.20
CA HIS A 234 -5.90 -16.58 -11.20
C HIS A 234 -6.28 -17.28 -9.88
N ASP A 235 -6.74 -18.53 -9.98
CA ASP A 235 -6.95 -19.46 -8.87
C ASP A 235 -5.98 -20.63 -9.03
N SER A 236 -5.05 -20.78 -8.09
CA SER A 236 -4.04 -21.84 -8.14
C SER A 236 -4.59 -23.22 -7.70
N GLY A 237 -5.87 -23.34 -7.35
CA GLY A 237 -6.53 -24.58 -6.94
C GLY A 237 -6.14 -25.10 -5.55
N ASN A 238 -5.16 -24.46 -4.89
CA ASN A 238 -4.70 -24.77 -3.53
C ASN A 238 -5.24 -23.75 -2.49
N GLY A 239 -6.31 -23.04 -2.84
CA GLY A 239 -6.90 -21.98 -2.04
C GLY A 239 -6.15 -20.64 -2.11
N ARG A 240 -5.09 -20.53 -2.93
CA ARG A 240 -4.43 -19.26 -3.26
C ARG A 240 -5.09 -18.62 -4.47
N PHE A 241 -5.55 -17.39 -4.28
CA PHE A 241 -6.06 -16.53 -5.35
C PHE A 241 -5.07 -15.40 -5.59
N SER A 242 -4.86 -15.08 -6.86
CA SER A 242 -4.08 -13.95 -7.32
C SER A 242 -5.01 -12.86 -7.82
N PHE A 243 -4.67 -11.63 -7.49
CA PHE A 243 -5.52 -10.46 -7.63
C PHE A 243 -4.78 -9.35 -8.37
N MET A 244 -5.53 -8.54 -9.12
CA MET A 244 -5.04 -7.38 -9.83
C MET A 244 -5.99 -6.19 -9.64
N LEU A 245 -5.42 -5.02 -9.45
CA LEU A 245 -6.10 -3.73 -9.52
C LEU A 245 -5.46 -2.93 -10.65
N ASP A 246 -6.19 -2.77 -11.76
CA ASP A 246 -5.77 -1.93 -12.89
C ASP A 246 -6.04 -0.47 -12.54
N THR A 247 -4.97 0.31 -12.41
CA THR A 247 -5.11 1.69 -11.94
C THR A 247 -5.60 2.67 -13.01
N GLU A 248 -5.47 2.29 -14.29
CA GLU A 248 -5.84 3.09 -15.44
C GLU A 248 -7.33 2.96 -15.74
N THR A 249 -7.89 1.75 -15.60
CA THR A 249 -9.28 1.45 -15.98
C THR A 249 -10.25 1.35 -14.80
N SER A 250 -9.79 1.00 -13.60
CA SER A 250 -10.65 0.85 -12.42
C SER A 250 -11.22 2.18 -11.95
N ASP A 251 -12.49 2.24 -11.53
CA ASP A 251 -13.13 3.42 -10.94
C ASP A 251 -13.08 3.45 -9.40
N GLU A 252 -12.28 2.54 -8.81
CA GLU A 252 -12.28 2.27 -7.38
C GLU A 252 -11.86 3.46 -6.53
N ARG A 253 -12.51 3.58 -5.36
CA ARG A 253 -12.34 4.74 -4.47
C ARG A 253 -10.90 4.91 -4.00
N ILE A 254 -10.17 3.81 -3.80
CA ILE A 254 -8.78 3.82 -3.34
C ILE A 254 -7.83 4.52 -4.34
N LEU A 255 -8.18 4.53 -5.62
CA LEU A 255 -7.35 5.08 -6.71
C LEU A 255 -7.72 6.50 -7.13
N ARG A 256 -8.86 7.03 -6.66
CA ARG A 256 -9.38 8.32 -7.13
C ARG A 256 -8.37 9.46 -7.02
N LYS A 257 -7.82 9.66 -5.80
CA LYS A 257 -6.84 10.72 -5.55
C LYS A 257 -5.51 10.48 -6.27
N TYR A 258 -5.11 9.22 -6.44
CA TYR A 258 -3.91 8.87 -7.22
C TYR A 258 -4.03 9.37 -8.66
N ARG A 259 -5.14 9.03 -9.34
CA ARG A 259 -5.38 9.48 -10.72
C ARG A 259 -5.50 11.00 -10.83
N GLU A 260 -6.25 11.63 -9.92
CA GLU A 260 -6.37 13.09 -9.87
C GLU A 260 -4.99 13.76 -9.76
N ASN A 261 -4.17 13.31 -8.82
CA ASN A 261 -2.84 13.87 -8.59
C ASN A 261 -1.88 13.60 -9.76
N LEU A 262 -1.91 12.39 -10.33
CA LEU A 262 -1.11 12.05 -11.50
C LEU A 262 -1.48 12.90 -12.72
N GLN A 263 -2.78 13.16 -12.92
CA GLN A 263 -3.24 14.01 -14.01
C GLN A 263 -2.78 15.47 -13.82
N VAL A 264 -2.92 16.03 -12.62
CA VAL A 264 -2.41 17.37 -12.30
C VAL A 264 -0.92 17.48 -12.58
N TRP A 265 -0.14 16.47 -12.20
CA TRP A 265 1.29 16.44 -12.46
C TRP A 265 1.61 16.40 -13.97
N LYS A 266 0.88 15.58 -14.74
CA LYS A 266 1.00 15.50 -16.21
C LYS A 266 0.69 16.83 -16.87
N ASP A 267 -0.40 17.49 -16.47
CA ASP A 267 -0.83 18.77 -17.02
C ASP A 267 0.17 19.90 -16.71
N GLY A 268 0.71 19.93 -15.49
CA GLY A 268 1.74 20.90 -15.08
C GLY A 268 3.02 20.81 -15.92
N LYS A 269 3.42 19.60 -16.34
CA LYS A 269 4.55 19.41 -17.26
C LYS A 269 4.26 19.91 -18.66
N VAL A 270 3.05 19.72 -19.18
CA VAL A 270 2.65 20.21 -20.50
C VAL A 270 2.81 21.73 -20.58
N VAL A 271 2.43 22.44 -19.51
CA VAL A 271 2.61 23.90 -19.42
C VAL A 271 4.09 24.28 -19.44
N GLN A 272 4.93 23.61 -18.64
CA GLN A 272 6.38 23.90 -18.60
C GLN A 272 7.08 23.64 -19.93
N ILE A 273 6.73 22.56 -20.64
CA ILE A 273 7.28 22.24 -21.97
C ILE A 273 6.86 23.31 -22.99
N ALA A 274 5.60 23.73 -22.98
CA ALA A 274 5.11 24.78 -23.86
C ALA A 274 5.83 26.12 -23.62
N ASP A 275 6.03 26.51 -22.37
CA ASP A 275 6.75 27.74 -22.00
C ASP A 275 8.23 27.69 -22.45
N ASN A 276 8.88 26.54 -22.26
CA ASN A 276 10.26 26.34 -22.71
C ASN A 276 10.39 26.45 -24.24
N LEU A 277 9.52 25.77 -25.00
CA LEU A 277 9.52 25.82 -26.47
C LEU A 277 9.23 27.23 -27.01
N MET A 278 8.30 27.96 -26.37
CA MET A 278 8.00 29.34 -26.74
C MET A 278 9.19 30.27 -26.47
N SER A 279 9.89 30.08 -25.35
CA SER A 279 11.08 30.88 -25.01
C SER A 279 12.25 30.65 -25.98
N GLU A 280 12.46 29.42 -26.46
CA GLU A 280 13.49 29.08 -27.45
C GLU A 280 13.16 29.60 -28.85
N GLY A 281 11.89 29.51 -29.27
CA GLY A 281 11.43 30.06 -30.55
C GLY A 281 11.60 31.58 -30.65
N ILE A 282 11.40 32.31 -29.55
CA ILE A 282 11.63 33.76 -29.48
C ILE A 282 13.12 34.08 -29.63
N LYS A 283 14.01 33.33 -28.97
CA LYS A 283 15.48 33.51 -29.09
C LYS A 283 15.98 33.22 -30.52
N ALA A 284 15.45 32.20 -31.17
CA ALA A 284 15.82 31.85 -32.55
C ALA A 284 15.46 32.95 -33.57
N LYS A 285 14.30 33.59 -33.41
CA LYS A 285 13.86 34.73 -34.27
C LYS A 285 14.68 36.01 -34.03
N GLN A 286 15.17 36.24 -32.82
CA GLN A 286 16.02 37.39 -32.52
C GLN A 286 17.44 37.21 -33.10
N SER A 287 17.99 36.00 -33.05
CA SER A 287 19.29 35.64 -33.66
C SER A 287 19.30 35.83 -35.18
N THR A 288 18.23 35.43 -35.87
CA THR A 288 18.12 35.59 -37.34
C THR A 288 17.95 37.05 -37.76
N LYS A 289 17.25 37.89 -36.98
CA LYS A 289 17.18 39.34 -37.25
C LYS A 289 18.53 40.03 -37.10
N ALA A 290 19.38 39.63 -36.15
CA ALA A 290 20.70 40.20 -35.94
C ALA A 290 21.66 39.94 -37.11
N ARG A 291 21.61 38.74 -37.73
CA ARG A 291 22.43 38.43 -38.92
C ARG A 291 22.00 39.16 -40.20
N SER A 292 20.74 39.56 -40.32
CA SER A 292 20.26 40.31 -41.51
C SER A 292 20.73 41.77 -41.58
N ARG A 293 21.34 42.32 -40.51
CA ARG A 293 21.81 43.71 -40.44
C ARG A 293 23.32 43.91 -40.62
N SER A 294 24.13 42.84 -40.79
CA SER A 294 25.59 42.98 -40.98
C SER A 294 26.06 42.82 -42.45
N GLY A 295 25.19 43.08 -43.41
CA GLY A 295 25.52 43.03 -44.84
C GLY A 295 26.20 44.30 -45.37
N ARG A 296 27.42 44.62 -44.92
CA ARG A 296 28.40 45.41 -45.71
C ARG A 296 29.80 45.37 -45.09
N ILE A 297 30.68 44.51 -45.59
CA ILE A 297 32.18 44.60 -45.59
C ILE A 297 32.65 43.48 -46.54
N LYS A 298 32.96 43.83 -47.80
CA LYS A 298 34.31 43.96 -48.43
C LYS A 298 35.09 42.66 -48.59
N ASN A 299 35.25 42.29 -49.87
CA ASN A 299 36.15 41.29 -50.43
C ASN A 299 37.57 41.35 -49.85
N GLN A 300 38.11 40.21 -49.44
CA GLN A 300 39.54 39.93 -49.47
C GLN A 300 39.78 38.48 -49.96
N PRO A 301 40.85 38.22 -50.74
CA PRO A 301 41.16 36.91 -51.29
C PRO A 301 42.16 36.11 -50.43
N HIS A 302 42.01 34.78 -50.54
CA HIS A 302 43.02 33.70 -50.46
C HIS A 302 44.05 33.63 -49.32
N LEU A 303 44.09 32.46 -48.65
CA LEU A 303 45.28 31.58 -48.62
C LEU A 303 44.94 30.16 -48.12
N LEU A 304 45.62 29.19 -48.73
CA LEU A 304 45.60 27.73 -48.55
C LEU A 304 46.47 27.28 -47.36
N CYS A 305 46.12 26.12 -46.75
CA CYS A 305 47.00 25.03 -46.27
C CYS A 305 46.14 24.07 -45.41
N GLU A 306 45.85 22.85 -45.86
CA GLU A 306 46.66 21.61 -45.78
C GLU A 306 46.75 20.97 -44.39
N SER A 307 46.18 19.75 -44.31
CA SER A 307 46.66 18.54 -43.59
C SER A 307 46.77 18.61 -42.06
N GLY A 308 46.49 17.58 -41.24
CA GLY A 308 46.56 16.13 -41.38
C GLY A 308 47.01 15.62 -39.99
N GLY A 309 46.49 14.50 -39.48
CA GLY A 309 46.91 14.04 -38.15
C GLY A 309 46.08 12.91 -37.54
N THR A 310 46.44 11.69 -37.93
CA THR A 310 46.06 10.38 -37.37
C THR A 310 46.79 10.05 -36.05
N TRP A 311 46.47 8.86 -35.48
CA TRP A 311 47.16 8.07 -34.42
C TRP A 311 46.58 8.26 -32.98
N TYR A 312 46.34 7.24 -32.13
CA TYR A 312 47.03 5.95 -31.90
C TYR A 312 46.09 4.86 -31.30
N ARG A 313 46.44 3.60 -31.57
CA ARG A 313 45.87 2.33 -31.04
C ARG A 313 46.39 1.97 -29.62
N SER A 314 45.81 0.91 -29.05
CA SER A 314 46.37 -0.11 -28.11
C SER A 314 45.76 -0.05 -26.69
N ALA A 315 45.03 -1.03 -26.17
CA ALA A 315 45.25 -2.47 -25.95
C ALA A 315 46.24 -2.82 -24.80
N CYS A 316 45.71 -3.34 -23.68
CA CYS A 316 46.34 -4.25 -22.70
C CYS A 316 45.18 -4.93 -21.92
N ARG A 317 44.79 -6.19 -22.18
CA ARG A 317 45.33 -7.47 -21.68
C ARG A 317 45.49 -7.60 -20.15
N ALA A 318 44.65 -8.49 -19.61
CA ALA A 318 45.00 -9.76 -18.94
C ALA A 318 45.09 -9.83 -17.40
N ARG A 319 44.40 -10.87 -16.88
CA ARG A 319 44.76 -11.80 -15.76
C ARG A 319 44.77 -11.19 -14.35
N SER A 320 44.49 -11.90 -13.26
CA SER A 320 44.13 -13.29 -12.96
C SER A 320 43.81 -13.37 -11.45
N GLU A 321 43.05 -14.40 -11.08
CA GLU A 321 43.23 -15.23 -9.86
C GLU A 321 42.98 -14.66 -8.45
N GLN A 322 41.98 -15.32 -7.82
CA GLN A 322 42.02 -16.03 -6.53
C GLN A 322 42.35 -15.26 -5.25
N SER A 323 41.34 -15.18 -4.37
CA SER A 323 41.31 -15.85 -3.06
C SER A 323 39.85 -16.06 -2.66
#